data_AF-A0A6L9J7A9-F1
#
_entry.id   AF-A0A6L9J7A9-F1
#
_cell.length_a   1.000
_cell.length_b   1.000
_cell.length_c   1.000
_cell.angle_alpha   90.00
_cell.angle_beta   90.00
_cell.angle_gamma   90.00
#
_symmetry.space_group_name_H-M   'P 1'
#
loop_
_entity.id
_entity.type
_entity.pdbx_description
1 polymer ?
#
loop_
_entity_poly.entity_id
_entity_poly.type
_entity_poly.pdbx_seq_one_letter_code
_entity_poly.pdbx_strand_id
1 'polypeptide(L)'
;MLASLVALVGAPLLNSSRSVHAAEGVIIDSQTVSCDSITVTYTVFAAAELDYGLIYAHRADGTEIGLATGPGTTGQHTVTVSFPAEPAGTSLYARVSIGSGDGGRVEAQGAPSPCGGDGGGDDDDDDVPPDETDSPGAPPAWAGYGDGRLNPNPGEYYSVWCNFDRIDVYRDVPQVGLIKMIPLGDVIALPVGSQMDLGDYMVLERGGEDAITIYGSNGNGAPESGSKSFSLADCITSNGGAPEPSPPVDTSDLSPTEELREEDPQARVQEDIQDCQALYSDDQELLVDCLAYVMVQEGASSLEILWVWVFQLCLGLPVAVVLGPLALGIVRRRRQRREGDVRD
;
A
#
# COMPACT_ATOMS: atom_id res chain seq x y z
N MET A 1 12.55 12.36 -63.70
CA MET A 1 13.31 13.08 -62.66
C MET A 1 12.34 13.52 -61.56
N LEU A 2 11.97 12.60 -60.68
CA LEU A 2 11.19 12.86 -59.47
C LEU A 2 12.00 12.19 -58.37
N ALA A 3 12.80 13.00 -57.67
CA ALA A 3 13.69 12.53 -56.63
C ALA A 3 12.99 12.59 -55.28
N SER A 4 13.04 11.46 -54.59
CA SER A 4 12.64 11.23 -53.21
C SER A 4 13.04 12.36 -52.26
N LEU A 5 12.10 12.77 -51.41
CA LEU A 5 12.40 13.43 -50.14
C LEU A 5 11.52 12.81 -49.06
N VAL A 6 11.83 11.57 -48.68
CA VAL A 6 11.35 10.97 -47.42
C VAL A 6 12.28 11.49 -46.35
N ALA A 7 11.88 12.58 -45.69
CA ALA A 7 12.58 13.11 -44.53
C ALA A 7 12.32 12.16 -43.34
N LEU A 8 13.41 11.57 -42.86
CA LEU A 8 13.53 10.81 -41.64
C LEU A 8 13.09 11.70 -40.46
N VAL A 9 11.86 11.54 -39.99
CA VAL A 9 11.43 12.09 -38.70
C VAL A 9 12.02 11.16 -37.64
N GLY A 10 13.17 11.57 -37.08
CA GLY A 10 13.72 10.95 -35.89
C GLY A 10 12.72 11.13 -34.75
N ALA A 11 12.04 10.06 -34.38
CA ALA A 11 11.31 10.01 -33.13
C ALA A 11 12.31 10.29 -32.00
N PRO A 12 12.11 11.32 -31.16
CA PRO A 12 12.84 11.39 -29.92
C PRO A 12 12.47 10.13 -29.13
N LEU A 13 13.48 9.30 -28.85
CA LEU A 13 13.38 8.29 -27.80
C LEU A 13 13.03 9.06 -26.52
N LEU A 14 11.73 9.08 -26.20
CA LEU A 14 11.24 9.48 -24.90
C LEU A 14 11.85 8.50 -23.92
N ASN A 15 12.95 8.92 -23.31
CA ASN A 15 13.53 8.27 -22.16
C ASN A 15 12.49 8.46 -21.04
N SER A 16 11.59 7.49 -20.92
CA SER A 16 10.62 7.43 -19.84
C SER A 16 11.41 7.24 -18.56
N SER A 17 11.78 8.35 -17.91
CA SER A 17 12.18 8.35 -16.51
C SER A 17 10.94 7.99 -15.73
N ARG A 18 10.68 6.69 -15.61
CA ARG A 18 9.70 6.14 -14.69
C ARG A 18 10.14 6.61 -13.31
N SER A 19 9.44 7.59 -12.74
CA SER A 19 9.57 7.87 -11.32
C SER A 19 9.22 6.57 -10.61
N VAL A 20 10.22 5.93 -10.03
CA VAL A 20 9.98 4.86 -9.06
C VAL A 20 9.41 5.60 -7.86
N HIS A 21 8.08 5.66 -7.75
CA HIS A 21 7.45 6.05 -6.50
C HIS A 21 8.01 5.08 -5.46
N ALA A 22 8.81 5.60 -4.52
CA ALA A 22 9.22 4.83 -3.37
C ALA A 22 7.94 4.36 -2.69
N ALA A 23 7.79 3.05 -2.47
CA ALA A 23 6.61 2.49 -1.85
C ALA A 23 6.36 3.23 -0.52
N GLU A 24 5.21 3.89 -0.42
CA GLU A 24 4.77 4.46 0.84
C GLU A 24 4.52 3.32 1.82
N GLY A 25 5.05 3.43 3.03
CA GLY A 25 4.94 2.35 3.98
C GLY A 25 5.55 2.65 5.33
N VAL A 26 5.04 1.94 6.32
CA VAL A 26 5.56 1.88 7.68
C VAL A 26 5.81 0.42 8.04
N ILE A 27 6.92 0.14 8.72
CA ILE A 27 7.20 -1.17 9.31
C ILE A 27 7.55 -0.99 10.79
N ILE A 28 7.15 -1.95 11.62
CA ILE A 28 7.64 -2.04 13.01
C ILE A 28 8.89 -2.90 12.99
N ASP A 29 10.04 -2.28 13.28
CA ASP A 29 11.34 -2.95 13.33
C ASP A 29 11.48 -3.80 14.59
N SER A 30 11.00 -3.27 15.72
CA SER A 30 11.00 -3.98 17.01
C SER A 30 9.98 -3.39 17.98
N GLN A 31 9.56 -4.17 18.96
CA GLN A 31 8.77 -3.71 20.10
C GLN A 31 9.28 -4.34 21.40
N THR A 32 9.23 -3.58 22.49
CA THR A 32 9.50 -4.04 23.86
C THR A 32 8.25 -3.79 24.69
N VAL A 33 7.73 -4.83 25.33
CA VAL A 33 6.45 -4.79 26.08
C VAL A 33 6.73 -4.88 27.57
N SER A 34 6.29 -3.88 28.34
CA SER A 34 6.10 -3.95 29.79
C SER A 34 4.61 -3.96 30.12
N CYS A 35 4.25 -4.26 31.37
CA CYS A 35 2.83 -4.28 31.75
C CYS A 35 2.19 -2.89 31.84
N ASP A 36 2.95 -1.81 31.75
CA ASP A 36 2.50 -0.42 31.81
C ASP A 36 2.94 0.44 30.60
N SER A 37 3.71 -0.15 29.68
CA SER A 37 4.17 0.55 28.48
C SER A 37 4.54 -0.38 27.33
N ILE A 38 4.51 0.13 26.10
CA ILE A 38 5.13 -0.52 24.93
C ILE A 38 6.07 0.48 24.27
N THR A 39 7.33 0.11 24.11
CA THR A 39 8.30 0.88 23.31
C THR A 39 8.39 0.26 21.92
N VAL A 40 8.11 1.04 20.89
CA VAL A 40 8.05 0.61 19.49
C VAL A 40 9.13 1.35 18.71
N THR A 41 9.94 0.61 17.95
CA THR A 41 10.81 1.18 16.92
C THR A 41 10.22 0.85 15.55
N TYR A 42 10.00 1.87 14.72
CA TYR A 42 9.39 1.74 13.40
C TYR A 42 10.15 2.56 12.36
N THR A 43 10.12 2.11 11.10
CA THR A 43 10.71 2.81 9.96
C THR A 43 9.64 3.25 8.97
N VAL A 44 9.74 4.52 8.53
CA VAL A 44 8.86 5.13 7.52
C VAL A 44 9.64 5.31 6.22
N PHE A 45 9.15 4.76 5.11
CA PHE A 45 9.88 4.71 3.84
C PHE A 45 9.62 5.88 2.89
N ALA A 46 8.47 6.53 2.99
CA ALA A 46 8.13 7.73 2.25
C ALA A 46 7.50 8.74 3.21
N ALA A 47 7.82 10.01 3.05
CA ALA A 47 7.30 11.04 3.94
C ALA A 47 5.77 11.11 3.76
N ALA A 48 5.06 10.74 4.81
CA ALA A 48 3.68 11.11 4.98
C ALA A 48 3.53 12.64 4.84
N GLU A 49 2.46 13.11 4.20
CA GLU A 49 2.12 14.56 4.26
C GLU A 49 1.93 15.04 5.69
N LEU A 50 1.59 14.13 6.60
CA LEU A 50 1.54 14.39 8.03
C LEU A 50 2.90 14.14 8.68
N ASP A 51 3.46 15.17 9.30
CA ASP A 51 4.70 15.08 10.08
C ASP A 51 4.56 14.21 11.35
N TYR A 52 3.38 13.65 11.63
CA TYR A 52 3.11 12.83 12.81
C TYR A 52 2.42 11.49 12.47
N GLY A 53 2.76 10.47 13.25
CA GLY A 53 2.09 9.18 13.31
C GLY A 53 1.40 8.97 14.66
N LEU A 54 0.42 8.08 14.68
CA LEU A 54 -0.29 7.63 15.88
C LEU A 54 0.16 6.21 16.22
N ILE A 55 0.58 5.99 17.46
CA ILE A 55 1.03 4.69 17.95
C ILE A 55 0.08 4.25 19.05
N TYR A 56 -0.65 3.18 18.77
CA TYR A 56 -1.64 2.60 19.65
C TYR A 56 -1.07 1.37 20.35
N ALA A 57 -1.37 1.22 21.64
CA ALA A 57 -1.15 -0.02 22.38
C ALA A 57 -2.49 -0.76 22.49
N HIS A 58 -2.49 -2.05 22.17
CA HIS A 58 -3.68 -2.91 22.22
C HIS A 58 -3.43 -4.17 23.05
N ARG A 59 -4.49 -4.71 23.63
CA ARG A 59 -4.55 -6.12 24.05
C ARG A 59 -4.75 -7.02 22.85
N ALA A 60 -4.43 -8.30 22.99
CA ALA A 60 -4.64 -9.31 21.95
C ALA A 60 -6.10 -9.46 21.48
N ASP A 61 -7.09 -9.03 22.28
CA ASP A 61 -8.51 -8.97 21.90
C ASP A 61 -8.88 -7.74 21.04
N GLY A 62 -7.91 -6.87 20.72
CA GLY A 62 -8.10 -5.65 19.94
C GLY A 62 -8.40 -4.40 20.77
N THR A 63 -8.62 -4.52 22.08
CA THR A 63 -8.93 -3.36 22.94
C THR A 63 -7.76 -2.38 22.98
N GLU A 64 -7.99 -1.13 22.58
CA GLU A 64 -7.02 -0.04 22.74
C GLU A 64 -6.88 0.31 24.22
N ILE A 65 -5.64 0.34 24.71
CA ILE A 65 -5.30 0.65 26.12
C ILE A 65 -4.40 1.88 26.26
N GLY A 66 -3.79 2.35 25.16
CA GLY A 66 -2.93 3.53 25.16
C GLY A 66 -2.69 4.11 23.78
N LEU A 67 -2.30 5.38 23.74
CA LEU A 67 -2.01 6.13 22.52
C LEU A 67 -0.83 7.07 22.77
N ALA A 68 0.12 7.11 21.83
CA ALA A 68 1.17 8.12 21.75
C ALA A 68 1.22 8.73 20.34
N THR A 69 1.82 9.91 20.26
CA THR A 69 2.17 10.54 18.97
C THR A 69 3.66 10.33 18.71
N GLY A 70 4.01 10.09 17.46
CA GLY A 70 5.39 9.94 17.01
C GLY A 70 5.63 10.67 15.70
N PRO A 71 6.89 10.73 15.22
CA PRO A 71 7.17 11.32 13.92
C PRO A 71 6.57 10.50 12.76
N GLY A 72 5.94 11.17 11.80
CA GLY A 72 5.47 10.59 10.52
C GLY A 72 6.48 10.74 9.38
N THR A 73 7.61 11.38 9.65
CA THR A 73 8.65 11.69 8.65
C THR A 73 9.45 10.45 8.26
N THR A 74 10.03 10.41 7.05
CA THR A 74 10.94 9.33 6.62
C THR A 74 12.07 9.08 7.60
N GLY A 75 12.37 7.81 7.87
CA GLY A 75 13.42 7.38 8.78
C GLY A 75 12.94 6.43 9.86
N GLN A 76 13.86 6.03 10.74
CA GLN A 76 13.57 5.19 11.89
C GLN A 76 13.26 6.05 13.11
N HIS A 77 12.21 5.68 13.85
CA HIS A 77 11.72 6.38 15.04
C HIS A 77 11.47 5.39 16.16
N THR A 78 11.64 5.85 17.40
CA THR A 78 11.31 5.08 18.61
C THR A 78 10.34 5.88 19.46
N VAL A 79 9.22 5.26 19.82
CA VAL A 79 8.15 5.88 20.62
C VAL A 79 7.73 4.93 21.73
N THR A 80 7.53 5.46 22.93
CA THR A 80 6.97 4.72 24.06
C THR A 80 5.52 5.14 24.27
N VAL A 81 4.61 4.16 24.25
CA VAL A 81 3.21 4.31 24.63
C VAL A 81 3.07 3.88 26.09
N SER A 82 2.55 4.76 26.95
CA SER A 82 2.25 4.42 28.35
C SER A 82 0.75 4.22 28.54
N PHE A 83 0.37 3.29 29.41
CA PHE A 83 -1.02 2.95 29.72
C PHE A 83 -1.17 2.45 31.17
N PRO A 84 -2.40 2.34 31.72
CA PRO A 84 -2.60 1.75 33.03
C PRO A 84 -2.03 0.31 33.10
N ALA A 85 -1.40 -0.05 34.22
CA ALA A 85 -0.77 -1.36 34.36
C ALA A 85 -1.76 -2.52 34.14
N GLU A 86 -1.40 -3.41 33.23
CA GLU A 86 -2.10 -4.64 32.90
C GLU A 86 -1.61 -5.81 33.77
N PRO A 87 -2.45 -6.84 34.01
CA PRO A 87 -2.01 -8.04 34.70
C PRO A 87 -0.83 -8.73 33.99
N ALA A 88 0.13 -9.25 34.75
CA ALA A 88 1.24 -10.02 34.19
C ALA A 88 0.74 -11.20 33.34
N GLY A 89 1.39 -11.43 32.20
CA GLY A 89 0.99 -12.42 31.21
C GLY A 89 -0.08 -11.95 30.21
N THR A 90 -0.62 -10.73 30.37
CA THR A 90 -1.51 -10.14 29.36
C THR A 90 -0.76 -9.95 28.05
N SER A 91 -1.31 -10.47 26.96
CA SER A 91 -0.70 -10.35 25.62
C SER A 91 -1.05 -9.00 25.01
N LEU A 92 0.00 -8.21 24.70
CA LEU A 92 -0.10 -6.84 24.21
C LEU A 92 0.63 -6.69 22.88
N TYR A 93 0.19 -5.75 22.04
CA TYR A 93 0.89 -5.38 20.80
C TYR A 93 0.73 -3.89 20.49
N ALA A 94 1.60 -3.37 19.62
CA ALA A 94 1.47 -2.03 19.09
C ALA A 94 0.93 -1.99 17.65
N ARG A 95 0.20 -0.92 17.33
CA ARG A 95 -0.17 -0.54 15.97
C ARG A 95 0.34 0.86 15.68
N VAL A 96 1.02 1.04 14.55
CA VAL A 96 1.46 2.36 14.06
C VAL A 96 0.58 2.72 12.88
N SER A 97 -0.04 3.91 12.90
CA SER A 97 -0.87 4.45 11.82
C SER A 97 -0.32 5.82 11.43
N ILE A 98 0.05 5.99 10.16
CA ILE A 98 0.60 7.23 9.62
C ILE A 98 -0.30 7.66 8.45
N GLY A 99 -0.64 8.95 8.38
CA GLY A 99 -1.41 9.47 7.24
C GLY A 99 -0.58 9.44 5.96
N SER A 100 -1.17 9.07 4.84
CA SER A 100 -0.60 9.23 3.50
C SER A 100 -1.10 10.55 2.89
N GLY A 101 -0.35 11.09 1.92
CA GLY A 101 -0.74 12.32 1.22
C GLY A 101 -2.04 12.22 0.43
N ASP A 102 -2.44 10.99 0.06
CA ASP A 102 -3.68 10.76 -0.69
C ASP A 102 -4.92 10.67 0.23
N GLY A 103 -4.81 11.10 1.49
CA GLY A 103 -5.85 10.94 2.51
C GLY A 103 -5.99 9.51 3.05
N GLY A 104 -5.17 8.57 2.54
CA GLY A 104 -5.08 7.20 3.04
C GLY A 104 -4.34 7.11 4.38
N ARG A 105 -4.32 5.90 4.97
CA ARG A 105 -3.49 5.59 6.13
C ARG A 105 -2.64 4.36 5.83
N VAL A 106 -1.35 4.44 6.13
CA VAL A 106 -0.46 3.29 6.14
C VAL A 106 -0.34 2.78 7.56
N GLU A 107 -0.54 1.47 7.74
CA GLU A 107 -0.54 0.85 9.06
C GLU A 107 0.45 -0.30 9.16
N ALA A 108 1.08 -0.43 10.31
CA ALA A 108 1.87 -1.59 10.70
C ALA A 108 1.43 -2.09 12.08
N GLN A 109 1.51 -3.40 12.28
CA GLN A 109 1.15 -4.04 13.54
C GLN A 109 2.28 -4.95 14.01
N GLY A 110 2.63 -4.84 15.29
CA GLY A 110 3.59 -5.72 15.95
C GLY A 110 2.93 -7.04 16.36
N ALA A 111 3.74 -8.08 16.55
CA ALA A 111 3.25 -9.36 17.06
C ALA A 111 2.80 -9.23 18.53
N PRO A 112 1.71 -9.88 18.97
CA PRO A 112 1.37 -9.95 20.39
C PRO A 112 2.49 -10.57 21.23
N SER A 113 2.78 -9.98 22.38
CA SER A 113 3.76 -10.48 23.34
C SER A 113 3.22 -10.36 24.76
N PRO A 114 3.37 -11.39 25.62
CA PRO A 114 2.95 -11.30 27.02
C PRO A 114 3.78 -10.23 27.75
N CYS A 115 3.12 -9.36 28.51
CA CYS A 115 3.83 -8.47 29.39
C CYS A 115 4.41 -9.26 30.58
N GLY A 116 5.72 -9.20 30.76
CA GLY A 116 6.37 -9.74 31.95
C GLY A 116 6.15 -8.75 33.09
N GLY A 117 5.56 -9.20 34.20
CA GLY A 117 5.88 -8.57 35.47
C GLY A 117 7.34 -8.91 35.73
N ASP A 118 8.21 -7.91 35.88
CA ASP A 118 9.55 -8.11 36.41
C ASP A 118 9.38 -8.83 37.74
N GLY A 119 9.48 -10.15 37.71
CA GLY A 119 9.51 -10.99 38.88
C GLY A 119 10.82 -10.71 39.57
N GLY A 120 10.86 -9.61 40.32
CA GLY A 120 11.84 -9.36 41.37
C GLY A 120 11.66 -10.44 42.44
N GLY A 121 12.09 -11.66 42.11
CA GLY A 121 12.44 -12.66 43.09
C GLY A 121 13.77 -12.23 43.68
N ASP A 122 13.71 -11.48 44.77
CA ASP A 122 14.82 -11.32 45.71
C ASP A 122 15.09 -12.68 46.37
N ASP A 123 15.64 -13.63 45.62
CA ASP A 123 16.22 -14.85 46.20
C ASP A 123 17.69 -14.56 46.51
N ASP A 124 17.88 -13.87 47.64
CA ASP A 124 19.12 -13.93 48.42
C ASP A 124 19.37 -15.41 48.78
N ASP A 125 20.27 -16.11 48.08
CA ASP A 125 21.23 -17.05 48.67
C ASP A 125 22.06 -17.79 47.59
N ASP A 126 23.37 -17.86 47.88
CA ASP A 126 24.42 -18.71 47.31
C ASP A 126 25.25 -18.23 46.08
N ASP A 127 26.49 -17.83 46.42
CA ASP A 127 27.67 -17.61 45.57
C ASP A 127 27.93 -18.75 44.54
N VAL A 128 27.24 -18.72 43.40
CA VAL A 128 27.64 -19.47 42.21
C VAL A 128 28.34 -18.50 41.24
N PRO A 129 29.59 -18.76 40.82
CA PRO A 129 30.29 -17.88 39.89
C PRO A 129 29.50 -17.78 38.57
N PRO A 130 29.41 -16.58 37.97
CA PRO A 130 28.61 -16.37 36.77
C PRO A 130 29.18 -17.20 35.62
N ASP A 131 28.44 -18.22 35.22
CA ASP A 131 28.66 -18.93 33.97
C ASP A 131 28.19 -17.98 32.85
N GLU A 132 29.14 -17.44 32.08
CA GLU A 132 28.88 -16.53 30.95
C GLU A 132 28.28 -17.26 29.72
N THR A 133 27.41 -18.23 29.96
CA THR A 133 26.71 -18.96 28.90
C THR A 133 25.22 -18.69 28.98
N ASP A 134 24.72 -18.11 27.88
CA ASP A 134 23.32 -18.05 27.49
C ASP A 134 22.46 -17.08 28.31
N SER A 135 22.72 -15.78 28.12
CA SER A 135 21.60 -14.83 28.11
C SER A 135 20.63 -15.35 27.05
N PRO A 136 19.41 -15.82 27.40
CA PRO A 136 18.48 -16.30 26.40
C PRO A 136 18.21 -15.12 25.47
N GLY A 137 18.71 -15.21 24.24
CA GLY A 137 18.50 -14.19 23.24
C GLY A 137 17.01 -13.86 23.22
N ALA A 138 16.68 -12.57 23.17
CA ALA A 138 15.30 -12.11 23.11
C ALA A 138 14.53 -13.06 22.20
N PRO A 139 13.42 -13.67 22.68
CA PRO A 139 12.71 -14.66 21.91
C PRO A 139 12.50 -14.08 20.53
N PRO A 140 12.98 -14.73 19.46
CA PRO A 140 12.77 -14.22 18.12
C PRO A 140 11.26 -14.00 17.92
N ALA A 141 10.86 -12.98 17.16
CA ALA A 141 9.50 -12.37 17.16
C ALA A 141 8.30 -13.33 16.98
N TRP A 142 8.57 -14.62 16.77
CA TRP A 142 7.70 -15.77 16.64
C TRP A 142 7.58 -16.67 17.90
N ALA A 143 8.20 -16.34 19.06
CA ALA A 143 8.14 -17.21 20.24
C ALA A 143 6.76 -17.11 20.93
N GLY A 144 5.98 -18.18 20.86
CA GLY A 144 4.59 -18.25 21.33
C GLY A 144 3.68 -18.94 20.31
N TYR A 145 4.12 -19.04 19.06
CA TYR A 145 3.47 -19.80 18.00
C TYR A 145 4.19 -21.15 17.88
N GLY A 146 3.47 -22.28 17.90
CA GLY A 146 4.02 -23.60 17.53
C GLY A 146 4.27 -23.64 16.02
N ASP A 147 5.26 -22.82 15.61
CA ASP A 147 5.48 -22.02 14.39
C ASP A 147 4.26 -21.48 13.62
N GLY A 148 3.12 -22.18 13.60
CA GLY A 148 1.84 -21.75 13.02
C GLY A 148 1.89 -21.49 11.52
N ARG A 149 2.99 -21.83 10.84
CA ARG A 149 3.18 -21.57 9.43
C ARG A 149 2.40 -22.59 8.64
N LEU A 150 1.71 -22.15 7.60
CA LEU A 150 1.18 -23.05 6.57
C LEU A 150 2.30 -23.71 5.75
N ASN A 151 3.55 -23.27 5.97
CA ASN A 151 4.75 -23.82 5.39
C ASN A 151 5.89 -23.98 6.41
N PRO A 152 6.24 -25.21 6.79
CA PRO A 152 7.27 -25.43 7.81
C PRO A 152 8.70 -25.19 7.30
N ASN A 153 8.93 -24.98 5.99
CA ASN A 153 10.26 -24.73 5.45
C ASN A 153 10.57 -23.21 5.41
N PRO A 154 11.43 -22.68 6.30
CA PRO A 154 11.81 -21.27 6.36
C PRO A 154 12.66 -20.81 5.16
N GLY A 155 13.24 -21.75 4.39
CA GLY A 155 14.06 -21.44 3.22
C GLY A 155 13.28 -21.24 1.92
N GLU A 156 11.94 -21.34 1.95
CA GLU A 156 11.10 -21.12 0.78
C GLU A 156 10.83 -19.62 0.54
N TYR A 157 10.30 -19.27 -0.63
CA TYR A 157 10.15 -17.87 -1.08
C TYR A 157 9.37 -16.98 -0.10
N TYR A 158 8.33 -17.50 0.54
CA TYR A 158 7.54 -16.79 1.55
C TYR A 158 7.29 -17.68 2.74
N SER A 159 7.15 -17.06 3.91
CA SER A 159 6.52 -17.66 5.07
C SER A 159 5.11 -17.10 5.22
N VAL A 160 4.13 -17.98 5.35
CA VAL A 160 2.70 -17.65 5.35
C VAL A 160 2.07 -18.16 6.63
N TRP A 161 1.35 -17.27 7.31
CA TRP A 161 0.55 -17.58 8.49
C TRP A 161 -0.90 -17.22 8.21
N CYS A 162 -1.80 -17.94 8.88
CA CYS A 162 -3.17 -17.52 9.03
C CYS A 162 -3.42 -17.17 10.49
N ASN A 163 -3.86 -15.93 10.71
CA ASN A 163 -3.98 -15.38 12.04
C ASN A 163 -5.22 -14.52 12.10
N PHE A 164 -6.20 -14.95 12.91
CA PHE A 164 -7.55 -14.40 12.85
C PHE A 164 -8.07 -14.42 11.40
N ASP A 165 -8.90 -13.47 11.02
CA ASP A 165 -9.54 -13.35 9.72
C ASP A 165 -8.63 -12.88 8.57
N ARG A 166 -7.31 -13.12 8.63
CA ARG A 166 -6.36 -12.72 7.59
C ARG A 166 -5.19 -13.68 7.38
N ILE A 167 -4.59 -13.56 6.20
CA ILE A 167 -3.36 -14.23 5.77
C ILE A 167 -2.22 -13.22 5.85
N ASP A 168 -1.21 -13.52 6.67
CA ASP A 168 -0.03 -12.69 6.82
C ASP A 168 1.14 -13.35 6.05
N VAL A 169 1.73 -12.61 5.10
CA VAL A 169 2.85 -13.06 4.27
C VAL A 169 4.12 -12.33 4.71
N TYR A 170 5.13 -13.07 5.16
CA TYR A 170 6.41 -12.51 5.56
C TYR A 170 7.56 -12.94 4.64
N ARG A 171 8.56 -12.05 4.59
CA ARG A 171 9.94 -12.36 4.25
C ARG A 171 10.63 -12.86 5.52
N ASP A 172 11.39 -13.95 5.44
CA ASP A 172 12.05 -14.62 6.58
C ASP A 172 13.54 -14.23 6.64
N VAL A 173 14.25 -14.20 5.50
CA VAL A 173 15.70 -13.99 5.48
C VAL A 173 16.10 -13.26 4.18
N PRO A 174 17.05 -12.30 4.20
CA PRO A 174 17.78 -11.77 5.36
C PRO A 174 17.05 -10.65 6.11
N GLN A 175 15.93 -10.16 5.57
CA GLN A 175 15.12 -9.12 6.18
C GLN A 175 13.80 -9.75 6.61
N VAL A 176 13.66 -10.01 7.91
CA VAL A 176 12.38 -10.44 8.48
C VAL A 176 11.41 -9.26 8.39
N GLY A 177 10.29 -9.43 7.71
CA GLY A 177 9.31 -8.35 7.57
C GLY A 177 7.99 -8.83 7.00
N LEU A 178 6.90 -8.26 7.51
CA LEU A 178 5.57 -8.44 6.92
C LEU A 178 5.56 -7.76 5.55
N ILE A 179 5.24 -8.54 4.53
CA ILE A 179 5.12 -8.07 3.15
C ILE A 179 3.67 -7.68 2.88
N LYS A 180 2.72 -8.56 3.24
CA LYS A 180 1.30 -8.35 2.96
C LYS A 180 0.41 -8.95 4.03
N MET A 181 -0.67 -8.24 4.35
CA MET A 181 -1.83 -8.74 5.07
C MET A 181 -2.99 -8.85 4.08
N ILE A 182 -3.64 -10.00 4.03
CA ILE A 182 -4.73 -10.27 3.08
C ILE A 182 -5.96 -10.73 3.88
N PRO A 183 -7.06 -9.97 3.88
CA PRO A 183 -8.28 -10.40 4.57
C PRO A 183 -8.81 -11.71 3.99
N LEU A 184 -9.13 -12.66 4.88
CA LEU A 184 -9.63 -13.97 4.49
C LEU A 184 -11.02 -13.86 3.83
N GLY A 185 -11.81 -12.85 4.20
CA GLY A 185 -13.07 -12.52 3.54
C GLY A 185 -12.90 -12.25 2.04
N ASP A 186 -11.87 -11.50 1.65
CA ASP A 186 -11.57 -11.18 0.25
C ASP A 186 -11.13 -12.45 -0.51
N VAL A 187 -10.34 -13.31 0.14
CA VAL A 187 -9.89 -14.59 -0.43
C VAL A 187 -11.06 -15.55 -0.65
N ILE A 188 -12.01 -15.61 0.29
CA ILE A 188 -13.21 -16.45 0.20
C ILE A 188 -14.17 -15.92 -0.87
N ALA A 189 -14.29 -14.60 -1.00
CA ALA A 189 -15.12 -13.93 -2.01
C ALA A 189 -14.54 -14.07 -3.42
N LEU A 190 -13.23 -14.28 -3.56
CA LEU A 190 -12.57 -14.47 -4.85
C LEU A 190 -13.12 -15.74 -5.55
N PRO A 191 -13.62 -15.67 -6.81
CA PRO A 191 -14.10 -16.85 -7.50
C PRO A 191 -12.97 -17.85 -7.76
N VAL A 192 -13.29 -19.15 -7.71
CA VAL A 192 -12.32 -20.21 -8.05
C VAL A 192 -11.83 -20.02 -9.50
N GLY A 193 -10.52 -20.12 -9.69
CA GLY A 193 -9.81 -19.85 -10.94
C GLY A 193 -9.45 -18.38 -11.17
N SER A 194 -9.77 -17.49 -10.21
CA SER A 194 -9.48 -16.06 -10.30
C SER A 194 -8.22 -15.68 -9.53
N GLN A 195 -7.74 -14.47 -9.83
CA GLN A 195 -6.57 -13.86 -9.20
C GLN A 195 -6.94 -12.51 -8.60
N MET A 196 -6.23 -12.14 -7.54
CA MET A 196 -6.28 -10.87 -6.85
C MET A 196 -4.88 -10.26 -6.87
N ASP A 197 -4.75 -9.06 -7.44
CA ASP A 197 -3.52 -8.29 -7.36
C ASP A 197 -3.36 -7.77 -5.93
N LEU A 198 -2.23 -8.10 -5.31
CA LEU A 198 -1.92 -7.68 -3.95
C LEU A 198 -1.03 -6.43 -3.94
N GLY A 199 -0.59 -5.94 -5.10
CA GLY A 199 0.48 -4.95 -5.19
C GLY A 199 1.84 -5.53 -4.84
N ASP A 200 2.87 -4.69 -4.78
CA ASP A 200 4.24 -5.08 -4.41
C ASP A 200 4.83 -6.25 -5.21
N TYR A 201 4.40 -6.40 -6.47
CA TYR A 201 4.74 -7.53 -7.34
C TYR A 201 4.24 -8.89 -6.82
N MET A 202 3.11 -8.91 -6.14
CA MET A 202 2.46 -10.12 -5.62
C MET A 202 1.06 -10.32 -6.17
N VAL A 203 0.68 -11.58 -6.36
CA VAL A 203 -0.66 -11.99 -6.81
C VAL A 203 -1.11 -13.17 -5.98
N LEU A 204 -2.35 -13.15 -5.50
CA LEU A 204 -3.01 -14.31 -4.92
C LEU A 204 -3.92 -14.94 -5.96
N GLU A 205 -3.80 -16.24 -6.18
CA GLU A 205 -4.68 -17.05 -7.01
C GLU A 205 -5.47 -18.02 -6.15
N ARG A 206 -6.77 -18.10 -6.39
CA ARG A 206 -7.61 -19.17 -5.85
C ARG A 206 -7.75 -20.28 -6.89
N GLY A 207 -6.79 -21.20 -6.94
CA GLY A 207 -6.73 -22.26 -7.95
C GLY A 207 -7.81 -23.36 -7.80
N GLY A 208 -8.46 -23.44 -6.64
CA GLY A 208 -9.52 -24.40 -6.33
C GLY A 208 -10.42 -23.92 -5.20
N GLU A 209 -11.43 -24.71 -4.83
CA GLU A 209 -12.30 -24.38 -3.67
C GLU A 209 -11.48 -24.20 -2.39
N ASP A 210 -10.42 -25.01 -2.25
CA ASP A 210 -9.55 -25.08 -1.09
C ASP A 210 -8.07 -24.77 -1.39
N ALA A 211 -7.72 -24.43 -2.64
CA ALA A 211 -6.32 -24.23 -3.02
C ALA A 211 -6.02 -22.75 -3.25
N ILE A 212 -5.14 -22.18 -2.43
CA ILE A 212 -4.64 -20.81 -2.56
C ILE A 212 -3.17 -20.86 -2.98
N THR A 213 -2.79 -20.05 -3.97
CA THR A 213 -1.39 -19.87 -4.36
C THR A 213 -1.04 -18.39 -4.35
N ILE A 214 0.02 -18.03 -3.64
CA ILE A 214 0.59 -16.68 -3.65
C ILE A 214 1.83 -16.69 -4.53
N TYR A 215 1.87 -15.79 -5.51
CA TYR A 215 3.02 -15.54 -6.39
C TYR A 215 3.64 -14.19 -6.05
N GLY A 216 4.95 -14.05 -6.26
CA GLY A 216 5.56 -12.74 -6.35
C GLY A 216 7.08 -12.76 -6.43
N SER A 217 7.70 -11.60 -6.65
CA SER A 217 9.16 -11.42 -6.76
C SER A 217 9.81 -10.71 -5.57
N ASN A 218 9.06 -10.51 -4.48
CA ASN A 218 9.49 -9.78 -3.30
C ASN A 218 9.73 -10.70 -2.07
N GLY A 219 9.82 -12.02 -2.27
CA GLY A 219 10.13 -12.99 -1.22
C GLY A 219 11.61 -13.11 -0.84
N ASN A 220 11.97 -14.20 -0.15
CA ASN A 220 13.33 -14.54 0.30
C ASN A 220 14.33 -14.71 -0.86
N GLY A 221 13.84 -15.11 -2.05
CA GLY A 221 14.64 -15.25 -3.27
C GLY A 221 14.62 -14.01 -4.19
N ALA A 222 14.09 -12.88 -3.73
CA ALA A 222 13.99 -11.67 -4.54
C ALA A 222 15.35 -11.29 -5.16
N PRO A 223 15.39 -10.89 -6.45
CA PRO A 223 14.24 -10.53 -7.30
C PRO A 223 13.61 -11.70 -8.07
N GLU A 224 14.06 -12.94 -7.87
CA GLU A 224 13.49 -14.08 -8.58
C GLU A 224 12.05 -14.32 -8.10
N SER A 225 11.14 -14.53 -9.05
CA SER A 225 9.74 -14.79 -8.73
C SER A 225 9.60 -16.21 -8.16
N GLY A 226 8.83 -16.32 -7.09
CA GLY A 226 8.46 -17.58 -6.48
C GLY A 226 6.96 -17.70 -6.31
N SER A 227 6.51 -18.90 -5.95
CA SER A 227 5.14 -19.16 -5.59
C SER A 227 5.04 -20.02 -4.34
N LYS A 228 3.88 -19.96 -3.69
CA LYS A 228 3.56 -20.72 -2.50
C LYS A 228 2.11 -21.15 -2.50
N SER A 229 1.86 -22.44 -2.38
CA SER A 229 0.49 -22.98 -2.32
C SER A 229 0.19 -23.59 -0.96
N PHE A 230 -1.04 -23.39 -0.48
CA PHE A 230 -1.55 -23.94 0.77
C PHE A 230 -3.06 -24.15 0.70
N SER A 231 -3.61 -24.89 1.67
CA SER A 231 -5.05 -25.13 1.79
C SER A 231 -5.75 -24.00 2.55
N LEU A 232 -6.90 -23.56 2.05
CA LEU A 232 -7.75 -22.57 2.71
C LEU A 232 -8.36 -23.14 4.00
N ALA A 233 -8.71 -24.42 4.02
CA ALA A 233 -9.18 -25.14 5.20
C ALA A 233 -8.09 -25.24 6.26
N ASP A 234 -6.85 -25.52 5.86
CA ASP A 234 -5.70 -25.53 6.79
C ASP A 234 -5.46 -24.13 7.38
N CYS A 235 -5.61 -23.08 6.57
CA CYS A 235 -5.55 -21.69 7.01
C CYS A 235 -6.60 -21.37 8.08
N ILE A 236 -7.87 -21.71 7.83
CA ILE A 236 -8.98 -21.49 8.78
C ILE A 236 -8.76 -22.27 10.07
N THR A 237 -8.30 -23.53 9.96
CA THR A 237 -8.10 -24.43 11.10
C THR A 237 -6.90 -24.01 11.97
N SER A 238 -5.87 -23.42 11.37
CA SER A 238 -4.60 -23.06 12.04
C SER A 238 -4.63 -21.71 12.74
N ASN A 239 -5.77 -21.33 13.33
CA ASN A 239 -6.00 -20.04 14.03
C ASN A 239 -6.50 -18.88 13.13
N GLY A 240 -7.02 -19.19 11.94
CA GLY A 240 -7.67 -18.20 11.05
C GLY A 240 -9.05 -17.69 11.54
N GLY A 241 -9.56 -18.24 12.65
CA GLY A 241 -10.96 -18.05 13.02
C GLY A 241 -11.92 -18.59 11.94
N ALA A 242 -13.16 -18.90 12.32
CA ALA A 242 -14.20 -18.87 11.30
C ALA A 242 -14.41 -17.38 10.99
N PRO A 243 -14.41 -16.94 9.71
CA PRO A 243 -14.76 -15.56 9.39
C PRO A 243 -16.09 -15.24 10.07
N GLU A 244 -16.14 -14.15 10.81
CA GLU A 244 -17.40 -13.72 11.42
C GLU A 244 -18.39 -13.54 10.26
N PRO A 245 -19.56 -14.23 10.28
CA PRO A 245 -20.51 -14.10 9.20
C PRO A 245 -20.83 -12.61 9.08
N SER A 246 -20.64 -12.06 7.88
CA SER A 246 -20.97 -10.65 7.63
C SER A 246 -22.35 -10.38 8.21
N PRO A 247 -22.51 -9.32 9.04
CA PRO A 247 -23.79 -9.05 9.67
C PRO A 247 -24.87 -9.09 8.58
N PRO A 248 -26.01 -9.76 8.82
CA PRO A 248 -27.08 -9.78 7.84
C PRO A 248 -27.36 -8.34 7.46
N VAL A 249 -27.21 -8.02 6.18
CA VAL A 249 -27.53 -6.69 5.65
C VAL A 249 -28.92 -6.38 6.15
N ASP A 250 -29.03 -5.42 7.08
CA ASP A 250 -30.27 -5.12 7.75
C ASP A 250 -31.18 -4.42 6.74
N THR A 251 -31.94 -5.25 6.02
CA THR A 251 -32.91 -4.82 5.01
C THR A 251 -34.12 -4.15 5.65
N SER A 252 -34.17 -4.09 6.99
CA SER A 252 -35.27 -3.51 7.76
C SER A 252 -35.25 -1.98 7.83
N ASP A 253 -34.14 -1.34 7.46
CA ASP A 253 -34.04 0.13 7.37
C ASP A 253 -34.03 0.66 5.92
N LEU A 254 -34.55 -0.14 4.98
CA LEU A 254 -35.01 0.39 3.70
C LEU A 254 -36.35 1.09 3.92
N SER A 255 -36.27 2.31 4.45
CA SER A 255 -37.34 3.29 4.28
C SER A 255 -37.70 3.36 2.79
N PRO A 256 -38.95 3.07 2.40
CA PRO A 256 -39.34 3.17 1.01
C PRO A 256 -39.44 4.66 0.69
N THR A 257 -38.46 5.19 -0.05
CA THR A 257 -38.54 6.22 -1.11
C THR A 257 -37.19 6.93 -1.25
N GLU A 258 -36.10 6.18 -1.45
CA GLU A 258 -35.16 6.58 -2.49
C GLU A 258 -35.22 5.44 -3.49
N GLU A 259 -35.97 5.68 -4.57
CA GLU A 259 -35.85 4.94 -5.80
C GLU A 259 -34.36 4.79 -6.05
N LEU A 260 -33.84 3.57 -5.90
CA LEU A 260 -32.49 3.21 -6.34
C LEU A 260 -32.53 3.43 -7.86
N ARG A 261 -32.33 4.69 -8.23
CA ARG A 261 -32.07 5.12 -9.58
C ARG A 261 -30.82 4.33 -9.89
N GLU A 262 -30.99 3.30 -10.71
CA GLU A 262 -29.91 2.62 -11.38
C GLU A 262 -29.06 3.74 -11.97
N GLU A 263 -28.02 4.15 -11.24
CA GLU A 263 -27.16 5.23 -11.66
C GLU A 263 -26.45 4.66 -12.87
N ASP A 264 -26.92 5.14 -14.03
CA ASP A 264 -26.34 4.82 -15.30
C ASP A 264 -24.83 5.02 -15.16
N PRO A 265 -24.01 3.96 -15.28
CA PRO A 265 -22.57 4.09 -15.14
C PRO A 265 -22.01 5.15 -16.09
N GLN A 266 -22.70 5.43 -17.21
CA GLN A 266 -22.33 6.52 -18.11
C GLN A 266 -22.53 7.92 -17.49
N ALA A 267 -23.52 8.11 -16.62
CA ALA A 267 -23.78 9.37 -15.95
C ALA A 267 -22.67 9.71 -14.94
N ARG A 268 -22.17 8.71 -14.21
CA ARG A 268 -21.09 8.88 -13.24
C ARG A 268 -19.77 9.26 -13.90
N VAL A 269 -19.42 8.56 -14.98
CA VAL A 269 -18.23 8.90 -15.78
C VAL A 269 -18.33 10.31 -16.39
N GLN A 270 -19.53 10.71 -16.81
CA GLN A 270 -19.75 12.04 -17.35
C GLN A 270 -19.57 13.15 -16.30
N GLU A 271 -19.94 12.88 -15.05
CA GLU A 271 -19.74 13.77 -13.90
C GLU A 271 -18.26 13.88 -13.54
N ASP A 272 -17.54 12.76 -13.43
CA ASP A 272 -16.10 12.75 -13.15
C ASP A 272 -15.28 13.49 -14.23
N ILE A 273 -15.66 13.35 -15.50
CA ILE A 273 -15.06 14.09 -16.62
C ILE A 273 -15.33 15.60 -16.49
N GLN A 274 -16.55 15.99 -16.09
CA GLN A 274 -16.90 17.40 -15.90
C GLN A 274 -16.13 18.01 -14.73
N ASP A 275 -15.95 17.25 -13.64
CA ASP A 275 -15.17 17.68 -12.48
C ASP A 275 -13.70 17.85 -12.83
N CYS A 276 -13.08 16.90 -13.55
CA CYS A 276 -11.72 17.07 -14.07
C CYS A 276 -11.59 18.35 -14.92
N GLN A 277 -12.56 18.62 -15.80
CA GLN A 277 -12.56 19.82 -16.64
C GLN A 277 -12.73 21.11 -15.84
N ALA A 278 -13.55 21.10 -14.78
CA ALA A 278 -13.79 22.26 -13.94
C ALA A 278 -12.58 22.58 -13.03
N LEU A 279 -11.92 21.55 -12.49
CA LEU A 279 -10.77 21.68 -11.59
C LEU A 279 -9.49 22.09 -12.34
N TYR A 280 -9.29 21.58 -13.56
CA TYR A 280 -8.02 21.71 -14.28
C TYR A 280 -8.16 22.45 -15.63
N SER A 281 -9.18 23.30 -15.80
CA SER A 281 -9.40 24.03 -17.06
C SER A 281 -8.19 24.89 -17.49
N ASP A 282 -7.42 25.36 -16.53
CA ASP A 282 -6.33 26.31 -16.72
C ASP A 282 -4.96 25.62 -16.86
N ASP A 283 -4.88 24.32 -16.59
CA ASP A 283 -3.65 23.53 -16.66
C ASP A 283 -3.86 22.27 -17.51
N GLN A 284 -3.36 22.32 -18.75
CA GLN A 284 -3.52 21.22 -19.70
C GLN A 284 -2.78 19.94 -19.29
N GLU A 285 -1.71 20.03 -18.49
CA GLU A 285 -0.98 18.82 -18.07
C GLU A 285 -1.79 18.07 -17.00
N LEU A 286 -2.28 18.79 -15.98
CA LEU A 286 -3.09 18.20 -14.91
C LEU A 286 -4.46 17.69 -15.40
N LEU A 287 -5.07 18.40 -16.37
CA LEU A 287 -6.31 17.95 -16.98
C LEU A 287 -6.15 16.58 -17.67
N VAL A 288 -5.01 16.38 -18.33
CA VAL A 288 -4.73 15.13 -19.05
C VAL A 288 -4.49 13.98 -18.07
N ASP A 289 -3.77 14.23 -16.98
CA ASP A 289 -3.55 13.22 -15.94
C ASP A 289 -4.86 12.83 -15.23
N CYS A 290 -5.73 13.80 -14.93
CA CYS A 290 -7.05 13.56 -14.35
C CYS A 290 -7.93 12.71 -15.28
N LEU A 291 -8.00 13.08 -16.57
CA LEU A 291 -8.79 12.32 -17.56
C LEU A 291 -8.23 10.90 -17.78
N ALA A 292 -6.90 10.74 -17.77
CA ALA A 292 -6.28 9.43 -17.87
C ALA A 292 -6.64 8.53 -16.68
N TYR A 293 -6.65 9.10 -15.47
CA TYR A 293 -7.04 8.39 -14.25
C TYR A 293 -8.50 7.91 -14.29
N VAL A 294 -9.45 8.80 -14.66
CA VAL A 294 -10.88 8.45 -14.78
C VAL A 294 -11.08 7.32 -15.79
N MET A 295 -10.39 7.35 -16.93
CA MET A 295 -10.50 6.26 -17.91
C MET A 295 -9.89 4.93 -17.44
N VAL A 296 -8.83 4.95 -16.63
CA VAL A 296 -8.20 3.72 -16.11
C VAL A 296 -9.10 3.05 -15.06
N GLN A 297 -9.74 3.83 -14.18
CA GLN A 297 -10.65 3.28 -13.17
C GLN A 297 -11.83 2.51 -13.79
N GLU A 298 -12.35 3.00 -14.91
CA GLU A 298 -13.47 2.38 -15.62
C GLU A 298 -13.08 1.17 -16.49
N GLY A 299 -11.83 0.71 -16.38
CA GLY A 299 -11.34 -0.45 -17.12
C GLY A 299 -11.22 -0.21 -18.63
N ALA A 300 -11.06 1.06 -19.06
CA ALA A 300 -10.79 1.36 -20.45
C ALA A 300 -9.54 0.59 -20.90
N SER A 301 -9.64 -0.07 -22.04
CA SER A 301 -8.54 -0.84 -22.58
C SER A 301 -7.36 0.08 -22.89
N SER A 302 -6.13 -0.42 -22.78
CA SER A 302 -4.92 0.33 -23.14
C SER A 302 -4.95 0.89 -24.57
N LEU A 303 -5.77 0.31 -25.44
CA LEU A 303 -5.99 0.74 -26.81
C LEU A 303 -6.89 1.99 -26.90
N GLU A 304 -7.91 2.11 -26.07
CA GLU A 304 -8.79 3.29 -25.99
C GLU A 304 -8.05 4.50 -25.42
N ILE A 305 -7.22 4.27 -24.40
CA ILE A 305 -6.34 5.30 -23.85
C ILE A 305 -5.38 5.82 -24.94
N LEU A 306 -4.77 4.92 -25.72
CA LEU A 306 -3.90 5.28 -26.83
C LEU A 306 -4.64 6.13 -27.89
N TRP A 307 -5.89 5.81 -28.20
CA TRP A 307 -6.68 6.59 -29.16
C TRP A 307 -6.96 8.02 -28.68
N VAL A 308 -7.20 8.23 -27.38
CA VAL A 308 -7.37 9.57 -26.82
C VAL A 308 -6.10 10.39 -26.94
N TRP A 309 -4.93 9.80 -26.66
CA TRP A 309 -3.63 10.45 -26.88
C TRP A 309 -3.37 10.80 -28.34
N VAL A 310 -3.70 9.88 -29.26
CA VAL A 310 -3.59 10.12 -30.70
C VAL A 310 -4.52 11.24 -31.14
N PHE A 311 -5.77 11.27 -30.65
CA PHE A 311 -6.73 12.32 -30.97
C PHE A 311 -6.28 13.70 -30.47
N GLN A 312 -5.77 13.77 -29.24
CA GLN A 312 -5.16 14.98 -28.65
C GLN A 312 -3.99 15.49 -29.50
N LEU A 313 -3.04 14.62 -29.86
CA LEU A 313 -1.92 14.97 -30.73
C LEU A 313 -2.39 15.43 -32.11
N CYS A 314 -3.37 14.75 -32.69
CA CYS A 314 -3.94 15.07 -33.99
C CYS A 314 -4.76 16.37 -34.00
N LEU A 315 -5.35 16.79 -32.88
CA LEU A 315 -6.07 18.06 -32.76
C LEU A 315 -5.15 19.23 -32.38
N GLY A 316 -4.10 18.99 -31.60
CA GLY A 316 -3.09 20.00 -31.26
C GLY A 316 -2.23 20.42 -32.47
N LEU A 317 -1.88 19.48 -33.35
CA LEU A 317 -1.09 19.73 -34.56
C LEU A 317 -1.70 20.76 -35.55
N PRO A 318 -2.98 20.64 -35.99
CA PRO A 318 -3.57 21.61 -36.91
C PRO A 318 -3.74 23.00 -36.28
N VAL A 319 -4.00 23.08 -34.98
CA VAL A 319 -4.08 24.37 -34.26
C VAL A 319 -2.71 25.05 -34.23
N ALA A 320 -1.64 24.31 -33.92
CA ALA A 320 -0.27 24.83 -33.95
C ALA A 320 0.20 25.23 -35.36
N VAL A 321 -0.16 24.45 -36.38
CA VAL A 321 0.19 24.72 -37.79
C VAL A 321 -0.54 25.95 -38.35
N VAL A 322 -1.77 26.22 -37.91
CA VAL A 322 -2.55 27.39 -38.38
C VAL A 322 -2.26 28.64 -37.56
N LEU A 323 -2.20 28.55 -36.23
CA LEU A 323 -2.02 29.71 -35.36
C LEU A 323 -0.55 30.13 -35.19
N GLY A 324 0.39 29.18 -35.26
CA GLY A 324 1.82 29.44 -35.15
C GLY A 324 2.33 30.48 -36.16
N PRO A 325 2.07 30.31 -37.48
CA PRO A 325 2.47 31.29 -38.50
C PRO A 325 1.78 32.65 -38.33
N LEU A 326 0.54 32.66 -37.85
CA LEU A 326 -0.25 33.87 -37.61
C LEU A 326 0.33 34.68 -36.44
N ALA A 327 0.63 34.03 -35.32
CA ALA A 327 1.31 34.62 -34.17
C ALA A 327 2.71 35.12 -34.54
N LEU A 328 3.48 34.33 -35.29
CA LEU A 328 4.81 34.74 -35.78
C LEU A 328 4.73 35.96 -36.72
N GLY A 329 3.71 36.02 -37.56
CA GLY A 329 3.42 37.15 -38.44
C GLY A 329 3.10 38.43 -37.68
N ILE A 330 2.31 38.34 -36.61
CA ILE A 330 1.98 39.47 -35.73
C ILE A 330 3.24 39.98 -35.01
N VAL A 331 4.08 39.08 -34.50
CA VAL A 331 5.33 39.45 -33.81
C VAL A 331 6.31 40.13 -34.78
N ARG A 332 6.47 39.61 -36.01
CA ARG A 332 7.32 40.23 -37.04
C ARG A 332 6.85 41.63 -37.42
N ARG A 333 5.55 41.85 -37.60
CA ARG A 333 5.00 43.19 -37.88
C ARG A 333 5.25 44.18 -36.75
N ARG A 334 5.14 43.75 -35.49
CA ARG A 334 5.44 44.60 -34.33
C ARG A 334 6.92 44.99 -34.28
N ARG A 335 7.82 44.07 -34.61
CA ARG A 335 9.27 44.34 -34.66
C ARG A 335 9.63 45.33 -35.75
N GLN A 336 9.07 45.18 -36.95
CA GLN A 336 9.28 46.13 -38.06
C GLN A 336 8.78 47.55 -37.74
N ARG A 337 7.67 47.69 -37.00
CA ARG A 337 7.19 49.02 -36.56
C ARG A 337 8.14 49.67 -35.55
N ARG A 338 8.72 48.89 -34.63
CA ARG A 338 9.70 49.42 -33.65
C ARG A 338 11.02 49.85 -34.30
N GLU A 339 11.43 49.22 -35.39
CA GLU A 339 12.65 49.58 -36.12
C GLU A 339 12.44 50.80 -37.05
N GLY A 340 11.19 51.10 -37.43
CA GLY A 340 10.83 52.31 -38.20
C GLY A 340 10.87 53.59 -37.38
N ASP A 341 10.37 53.56 -36.14
CA ASP A 341 10.31 54.74 -35.24
C ASP A 341 11.67 55.23 -34.70
N VAL A 342 12.77 54.51 -34.95
CA VAL A 342 14.12 54.87 -34.47
C VAL A 342 14.92 55.66 -35.53
N ARG A 343 14.36 55.86 -36.73
CA ARG A 343 15.05 56.53 -37.85
C ARG A 343 14.53 57.91 -38.22
N ASP A 344 13.49 58.40 -37.54
CA ASP A 344 13.03 59.79 -37.59
C ASP A 344 13.37 60.49 -36.26
#